data_AF-A0A3B1ALA5-F1
#
_entry.id   AF-A0A3B1ALA5-F1
#
_cell.length_a   1.000
_cell.length_b   1.000
_cell.length_c   1.000
_cell.angle_alpha   90.00
_cell.angle_beta   90.00
_cell.angle_gamma   90.00
#
_symmetry.space_group_name_H-M   'P 1'
#
loop_
_entity.id
_entity.type
_entity.pdbx_description
1 polymer ?
#
loop_
_entity_poly.entity_id
_entity_poly.type
_entity_poly.pdbx_seq_one_letter_code
_entity_poly.pdbx_strand_id
1 'polypeptide(L)'
;NLVLLFKLAGDNNLDLHPDAFQLANRSLRLIGRDMRRDKRANAIFLDILTNSERPVFLLRKMNECGVLGRFIPAFRRIVAMMQFNMYHHFTVDEHLLRTVGTLAKINNGKLADEHPMSHALLPDIKDKVPLYVAAFLHDIAKGRKEDHSIAGAKIARKLCPRLGLSKSQTEMVSWLILEHLTMSNTAQSRDLSDRKTIENFAAKVQTMDRLRHLLILTVCDTRAVGPGVWNGWKGQLLRTLYEETEPLLTGGFSHRDRSARVEEAKHILANKLPHWPAEQISRVLALPYVTYFLSTDPDAQPRHMQFIANADEAKSIFAFDIHAKEFEGITEISILAPDHPHLLSTIAGVCASANANIAGAQIHTLRDGRAFDTILINREFEGNEDEMRRANSIGAMIGEMLSGTSKQRPESSASKSLHSRQSAFDVESKVMIDNGLSNKFSVIEVEGLDRHGLLADLAQELSSLNLDIGSAHIVTFGEKAVDTFYVTDLTGLKITDGPRKQKISAALLKILDAKANHDKVAA
;
A
#
# COMPACT_ATOMS: atom_id res chain seq x y z
N ASN A 1 -27.36 7.22 -32.33
CA ASN A 1 -26.27 6.93 -33.29
C ASN A 1 -24.89 7.36 -32.81
N LEU A 2 -24.70 8.52 -32.17
CA LEU A 2 -23.35 8.97 -31.74
C LEU A 2 -22.61 7.99 -30.81
N VAL A 3 -23.26 7.44 -29.76
CA VAL A 3 -22.62 6.42 -28.90
C VAL A 3 -22.50 5.07 -29.62
N LEU A 4 -23.50 4.73 -30.44
CA LEU A 4 -23.55 3.49 -31.23
C LEU A 4 -22.36 3.38 -32.21
N LEU A 5 -21.90 4.50 -32.78
CA LEU A 5 -20.71 4.54 -33.63
C LEU A 5 -19.51 3.85 -32.98
N PHE A 6 -19.23 4.19 -31.72
CA PHE A 6 -18.10 3.62 -30.97
C PHE A 6 -18.34 2.15 -30.63
N LYS A 7 -19.58 1.77 -30.34
CA LYS A 7 -19.92 0.36 -30.12
C LYS A 7 -19.68 -0.47 -31.36
N LEU A 8 -20.15 -0.02 -32.52
CA LEU A 8 -19.94 -0.71 -33.79
C LEU A 8 -18.44 -0.82 -34.13
N ALA A 9 -17.66 0.24 -33.89
CA ALA A 9 -16.20 0.20 -34.05
C ALA A 9 -15.56 -0.86 -33.14
N GLY A 10 -16.01 -0.93 -31.88
CA GLY A 10 -15.57 -1.94 -30.92
C GLY A 10 -15.89 -3.37 -31.34
N ASP A 11 -17.15 -3.63 -31.69
CA ASP A 11 -17.66 -4.97 -32.02
C ASP A 11 -17.01 -5.55 -33.28
N ASN A 12 -16.62 -4.68 -34.22
CA ASN A 12 -15.98 -5.08 -35.47
C ASN A 12 -14.45 -4.93 -35.42
N ASN A 13 -13.88 -4.56 -34.26
CA ASN A 13 -12.44 -4.28 -34.09
C ASN A 13 -11.89 -3.30 -35.15
N LEU A 14 -12.64 -2.24 -35.46
CA LEU A 14 -12.30 -1.22 -36.45
C LEU A 14 -11.82 0.07 -35.78
N ASP A 15 -10.97 0.81 -36.49
CA ASP A 15 -10.70 2.22 -36.16
C ASP A 15 -11.81 3.13 -36.70
N LEU A 16 -11.89 4.35 -36.19
CA LEU A 16 -12.82 5.37 -36.68
C LEU A 16 -12.16 6.18 -37.78
N HIS A 17 -12.81 6.22 -38.95
CA HIS A 17 -12.38 7.11 -40.03
C HIS A 17 -12.33 8.58 -39.54
N PRO A 18 -11.30 9.37 -39.91
CA PRO A 18 -11.15 10.75 -39.47
C PRO A 18 -12.40 11.61 -39.69
N ASP A 19 -13.10 11.42 -40.81
CA ASP A 19 -14.35 12.16 -41.09
C ASP A 19 -15.48 11.82 -40.12
N ALA A 20 -15.64 10.53 -39.76
CA ALA A 20 -16.64 10.11 -38.78
C ALA A 20 -16.32 10.69 -37.39
N PHE A 21 -15.04 10.73 -37.04
CA PHE A 21 -14.55 11.32 -35.80
C PHE A 21 -14.78 12.83 -35.73
N GLN A 22 -14.45 13.57 -36.80
CA GLN A 22 -14.72 15.00 -36.93
C GLN A 22 -16.23 15.30 -36.91
N LEU A 23 -17.04 14.49 -37.58
CA LEU A 23 -18.49 14.64 -37.59
C LEU A 23 -19.07 14.45 -36.19
N ALA A 24 -18.57 13.47 -35.42
CA ALA A 24 -18.97 13.28 -34.03
C ALA A 24 -18.67 14.51 -33.17
N ASN A 25 -17.47 15.10 -33.33
CA ASN A 25 -17.07 16.33 -32.63
C ASN A 25 -17.97 17.53 -33.01
N ARG A 26 -18.25 17.74 -34.30
CA ARG A 26 -19.18 18.81 -34.76
C ARG A 26 -20.61 18.59 -34.28
N SER A 27 -20.98 17.34 -33.95
CA SER A 27 -22.32 16.93 -33.54
C SER A 27 -22.53 16.91 -32.02
N LEU A 28 -21.57 17.33 -31.20
CA LEU A 28 -21.67 17.29 -29.74
C LEU A 28 -22.90 17.99 -29.16
N ARG A 29 -23.46 18.99 -29.87
CA ARG A 29 -24.71 19.66 -29.48
C ARG A 29 -25.92 18.73 -29.40
N LEU A 30 -25.90 17.62 -30.15
CA LEU A 30 -26.96 16.60 -30.14
C LEU A 30 -26.96 15.79 -28.85
N ILE A 31 -25.86 15.79 -28.10
CA ILE A 31 -25.77 15.17 -26.78
C ILE A 31 -26.35 16.15 -25.73
N GLY A 32 -27.68 16.28 -25.80
CA GLY A 32 -28.49 17.12 -24.92
C GLY A 32 -28.94 16.42 -23.64
N ARG A 33 -29.97 16.97 -22.96
CA ARG A 33 -30.59 16.32 -21.79
C ARG A 33 -31.29 15.03 -22.18
N ASP A 34 -31.98 15.02 -23.31
CA ASP A 34 -32.83 13.90 -23.73
C ASP A 34 -31.98 12.69 -24.13
N MET A 35 -30.97 12.90 -24.98
CA MET A 35 -30.02 11.82 -25.34
C MET A 35 -29.29 11.25 -24.11
N ARG A 36 -28.97 12.07 -23.09
CA ARG A 36 -28.35 11.57 -21.85
C ARG A 36 -29.29 10.74 -20.99
N ARG A 37 -30.61 10.90 -21.13
CA ARG A 37 -31.63 10.14 -20.41
C ARG A 37 -32.18 8.98 -21.24
N ASP A 38 -31.82 8.89 -22.50
CA ASP A 38 -32.22 7.81 -23.40
C ASP A 38 -31.68 6.46 -22.89
N LYS A 39 -32.58 5.51 -22.62
CA LYS A 39 -32.21 4.21 -22.04
C LYS A 39 -31.30 3.41 -22.96
N ARG A 40 -31.51 3.48 -24.28
CA ARG A 40 -30.71 2.76 -25.27
C ARG A 40 -29.29 3.31 -25.32
N ALA A 41 -29.11 4.64 -25.31
CA ALA A 41 -27.79 5.26 -25.29
C ALA A 41 -27.00 4.90 -24.02
N ASN A 42 -27.66 4.86 -22.86
CA ASN A 42 -27.04 4.46 -21.60
C ASN A 42 -26.66 2.96 -21.60
N ALA A 43 -27.53 2.09 -22.12
CA ALA A 43 -27.23 0.66 -22.27
C ALA A 43 -26.03 0.41 -23.21
N ILE A 44 -25.96 1.10 -24.36
CA ILE A 44 -24.83 1.00 -25.28
C ILE A 44 -23.53 1.47 -24.60
N PHE A 45 -23.58 2.56 -23.83
CA PHE A 45 -22.40 3.03 -23.10
C PHE A 45 -21.93 2.02 -22.06
N LEU A 46 -22.86 1.40 -21.31
CA LEU A 46 -22.54 0.33 -20.38
C LEU A 46 -21.88 -0.85 -21.09
N ASP A 47 -22.43 -1.25 -22.24
CA ASP A 47 -21.91 -2.36 -23.05
C ASP A 47 -20.48 -2.09 -23.56
N ILE A 48 -20.19 -0.86 -23.99
CA ILE A 48 -18.82 -0.42 -24.32
C ILE A 48 -17.89 -0.56 -23.10
N LEU A 49 -18.37 -0.20 -21.91
CA LEU A 49 -17.57 -0.20 -20.69
C LEU A 49 -17.28 -1.61 -20.18
N THR A 50 -18.24 -2.54 -20.25
CA THR A 50 -18.15 -3.84 -19.59
C THR A 50 -17.80 -5.01 -20.51
N ASN A 51 -18.23 -4.96 -21.78
CA ASN A 51 -18.18 -6.11 -22.68
C ASN A 51 -17.27 -5.91 -23.90
N SER A 52 -16.69 -4.73 -24.08
CA SER A 52 -15.73 -4.51 -25.17
C SER A 52 -14.41 -5.24 -24.88
N GLU A 53 -13.79 -5.80 -25.92
CA GLU A 53 -12.41 -6.30 -25.84
C GLU A 53 -11.36 -5.18 -25.74
N ARG A 54 -11.73 -3.94 -26.12
CA ARG A 54 -10.85 -2.77 -26.19
C ARG A 54 -11.48 -1.53 -25.55
N PRO A 55 -11.97 -1.60 -24.30
CA PRO A 55 -12.76 -0.52 -23.69
C PRO A 55 -11.96 0.78 -23.59
N VAL A 56 -10.66 0.71 -23.28
CA VAL A 56 -9.76 1.88 -23.21
C VAL A 56 -9.69 2.61 -24.54
N PHE A 57 -9.53 1.88 -25.64
CA PHE A 57 -9.43 2.47 -26.97
C PHE A 57 -10.70 3.24 -27.31
N LEU A 58 -11.87 2.62 -27.10
CA LEU A 58 -13.16 3.25 -27.38
C LEU A 58 -13.42 4.45 -26.48
N LEU A 59 -13.21 4.31 -25.17
CA LEU A 59 -13.42 5.40 -24.22
C LEU A 59 -12.45 6.57 -24.49
N ARG A 60 -11.20 6.29 -24.87
CA ARG A 60 -10.24 7.33 -25.24
C ARG A 60 -10.66 8.04 -26.51
N LYS A 61 -11.11 7.32 -27.55
CA LYS A 61 -11.68 7.94 -28.76
C LYS A 61 -12.92 8.78 -28.46
N MET A 62 -13.81 8.30 -27.58
CA MET A 62 -14.96 9.09 -27.11
C MET A 62 -14.51 10.34 -26.35
N ASN A 63 -13.43 10.27 -25.57
CA ASN A 63 -12.88 11.42 -24.84
C ASN A 63 -12.26 12.46 -25.80
N GLU A 64 -11.39 12.00 -26.71
CA GLU A 64 -10.67 12.84 -27.69
C GLU A 64 -11.63 13.66 -28.58
N CYS A 65 -12.77 13.08 -29.00
CA CYS A 65 -13.79 13.82 -29.76
C CYS A 65 -14.83 14.57 -28.88
N GLY A 66 -14.68 14.56 -27.56
CA GLY A 66 -15.54 15.24 -26.60
C GLY A 66 -16.88 14.57 -26.29
N VAL A 67 -17.19 13.44 -26.93
CA VAL A 67 -18.44 12.69 -26.73
C VAL A 67 -18.55 12.20 -25.29
N LEU A 68 -17.47 11.65 -24.72
CA LEU A 68 -17.46 11.10 -23.36
C LEU A 68 -17.81 12.17 -22.32
N GLY A 69 -17.09 13.30 -22.32
CA GLY A 69 -17.37 14.40 -21.40
C GLY A 69 -18.72 15.07 -21.64
N ARG A 70 -19.26 15.06 -22.87
CA ARG A 70 -20.62 15.56 -23.10
C ARG A 70 -21.69 14.59 -22.59
N PHE A 71 -21.48 13.28 -22.75
CA PHE A 71 -22.40 12.24 -22.32
C PHE A 71 -22.38 12.02 -20.80
N ILE A 72 -21.19 12.11 -20.18
CA ILE A 72 -20.93 12.05 -18.73
C ILE A 72 -20.39 13.42 -18.27
N PRO A 73 -21.25 14.39 -17.89
CA PRO A 73 -20.80 15.73 -17.52
C PRO A 73 -19.86 15.78 -16.31
N ALA A 74 -19.93 14.79 -15.41
CA ALA A 74 -18.98 14.69 -14.30
C ALA A 74 -17.57 14.41 -14.82
N PHE A 75 -17.42 13.52 -15.80
CA PHE A 75 -16.14 13.19 -16.45
C PHE A 75 -15.53 14.39 -17.17
N ARG A 76 -16.35 15.23 -17.82
CA ARG A 76 -15.87 16.47 -18.45
C ARG A 76 -15.01 17.35 -17.53
N ARG A 77 -15.32 17.37 -16.23
CA ARG A 77 -14.63 18.24 -15.27
C ARG A 77 -13.21 17.81 -14.97
N ILE A 78 -12.87 16.55 -15.22
CA ILE A 78 -11.57 15.95 -14.93
C ILE A 78 -10.75 15.70 -16.20
N VAL A 79 -11.27 16.04 -17.38
CA VAL A 79 -10.54 15.88 -18.65
C VAL A 79 -9.30 16.76 -18.65
N ALA A 80 -8.14 16.18 -18.95
CA ALA A 80 -6.83 16.82 -18.88
C ALA A 80 -6.51 17.44 -17.50
N MET A 81 -7.19 17.00 -16.44
CA MET A 81 -6.89 17.46 -15.08
C MET A 81 -5.63 16.76 -14.61
N MET A 82 -4.54 17.50 -14.48
CA MET A 82 -3.36 17.02 -13.77
C MET A 82 -3.69 16.86 -12.29
N GLN A 83 -3.24 15.75 -11.74
CA GLN A 83 -3.23 15.56 -10.30
C GLN A 83 -1.91 16.14 -9.81
N PHE A 84 -1.96 17.20 -9.00
CA PHE A 84 -0.77 17.80 -8.41
C PHE A 84 -0.17 16.95 -7.27
N ASN A 85 -0.38 15.63 -7.33
CA ASN A 85 0.14 14.64 -6.40
C ASN A 85 1.15 13.79 -7.19
N MET A 86 2.43 13.80 -6.79
CA MET A 86 3.58 13.35 -7.60
C MET A 86 3.57 11.90 -8.13
N TYR A 87 2.61 11.05 -7.75
CA TYR A 87 2.54 9.65 -8.21
C TYR A 87 1.79 9.44 -9.51
N HIS A 88 0.85 10.33 -9.82
CA HIS A 88 0.00 10.13 -10.97
C HIS A 88 0.73 10.57 -12.23
N HIS A 89 1.21 9.58 -12.98
CA HIS A 89 1.86 9.81 -14.26
C HIS A 89 0.87 10.32 -15.32
N PHE A 90 -0.43 10.14 -15.07
CA PHE A 90 -1.51 10.45 -16.00
C PHE A 90 -2.49 11.46 -15.41
N THR A 91 -3.13 12.24 -16.29
CA THR A 91 -4.28 13.06 -15.92
C THR A 91 -5.41 12.18 -15.38
N VAL A 92 -6.29 12.73 -14.53
CA VAL A 92 -7.35 11.96 -13.87
C VAL A 92 -8.19 11.16 -14.87
N ASP A 93 -8.55 11.75 -16.00
CA ASP A 93 -9.31 11.05 -17.04
C ASP A 93 -8.55 9.85 -17.62
N GLU A 94 -7.28 10.02 -18.01
CA GLU A 94 -6.48 8.93 -18.55
C GLU A 94 -6.19 7.84 -17.50
N HIS A 95 -6.01 8.21 -16.23
CA HIS A 95 -5.94 7.27 -15.10
C HIS A 95 -7.19 6.39 -15.02
N LEU A 96 -8.38 6.97 -14.97
CA LEU A 96 -9.65 6.22 -14.94
C LEU A 96 -9.81 5.28 -16.14
N LEU A 97 -9.43 5.73 -17.34
CA LEU A 97 -9.47 4.89 -18.54
C LEU A 97 -8.50 3.71 -18.45
N ARG A 98 -7.31 3.94 -17.89
CA ARG A 98 -6.31 2.88 -17.65
C ARG A 98 -6.78 1.89 -16.59
N THR A 99 -7.41 2.34 -15.51
CA THR A 99 -8.00 1.47 -14.47
C THR A 99 -9.00 0.49 -15.09
N VAL A 100 -9.92 0.99 -15.93
CA VAL A 100 -10.87 0.15 -16.68
C VAL A 100 -10.13 -0.83 -17.60
N GLY A 101 -9.07 -0.37 -18.27
CA GLY A 101 -8.24 -1.21 -19.12
C GLY A 101 -7.53 -2.35 -18.39
N THR A 102 -6.97 -2.07 -17.22
CA THR A 102 -6.34 -3.06 -16.36
C THR A 102 -7.36 -4.11 -15.94
N LEU A 103 -8.55 -3.69 -15.49
CA LEU A 103 -9.63 -4.60 -15.13
C LEU A 103 -10.01 -5.52 -16.30
N ALA A 104 -10.18 -4.97 -17.51
CA ALA A 104 -10.52 -5.75 -18.69
C ALA A 104 -9.42 -6.76 -19.05
N LYS A 105 -8.13 -6.38 -18.93
CA LYS A 105 -7.01 -7.29 -19.17
C LYS A 105 -6.93 -8.43 -18.15
N ILE A 106 -7.14 -8.15 -16.86
CA ILE A 106 -7.18 -9.19 -15.81
C ILE A 106 -8.37 -10.13 -16.07
N ASN A 107 -9.55 -9.58 -16.38
CA ASN A 107 -10.75 -10.37 -16.67
C ASN A 107 -10.57 -11.31 -17.87
N ASN A 108 -9.81 -10.88 -18.89
CA ASN A 108 -9.56 -11.66 -20.09
C ASN A 108 -8.27 -12.50 -20.01
N GLY A 109 -7.68 -12.66 -18.82
CA GLY A 109 -6.50 -13.49 -18.58
C GLY A 109 -5.16 -12.93 -19.08
N LYS A 110 -5.15 -11.74 -19.70
CA LYS A 110 -3.92 -11.11 -20.26
C LYS A 110 -2.93 -10.65 -19.19
N LEU A 111 -3.35 -10.61 -17.93
CA LEU A 111 -2.55 -10.20 -16.77
C LEU A 111 -2.63 -11.24 -15.63
N ALA A 112 -2.93 -12.49 -15.95
CA ALA A 112 -3.10 -13.55 -14.94
C ALA A 112 -1.80 -13.83 -14.17
N ASP A 113 -0.66 -13.90 -14.85
CA ASP A 113 0.64 -14.19 -14.23
C ASP A 113 1.09 -13.07 -13.28
N GLU A 114 0.82 -11.81 -13.66
CA GLU A 114 1.15 -10.64 -12.84
C GLU A 114 0.17 -10.42 -11.68
N HIS A 115 -1.09 -10.84 -11.83
CA HIS A 115 -2.18 -10.62 -10.85
C HIS A 115 -3.00 -11.89 -10.60
N PRO A 116 -2.38 -12.99 -10.13
CA PRO A 116 -3.02 -14.31 -10.07
C PRO A 116 -4.24 -14.33 -9.16
N MET A 117 -4.17 -13.65 -8.01
CA MET A 117 -5.28 -13.57 -7.06
C MET A 117 -6.48 -12.81 -7.64
N SER A 118 -6.26 -11.63 -8.24
CA SER A 118 -7.36 -10.85 -8.84
C SER A 118 -8.00 -11.59 -10.01
N HIS A 119 -7.19 -12.30 -10.81
CA HIS A 119 -7.70 -13.15 -11.88
C HIS A 119 -8.55 -14.32 -11.34
N ALA A 120 -8.09 -15.00 -10.30
CA ALA A 120 -8.80 -16.12 -9.67
C ALA A 120 -10.12 -15.70 -9.00
N LEU A 121 -10.21 -14.50 -8.44
CA LEU A 121 -11.40 -14.00 -7.75
C LEU A 121 -12.47 -13.41 -8.67
N LEU A 122 -12.11 -12.98 -9.89
CA LEU A 122 -13.06 -12.37 -10.83
C LEU A 122 -14.22 -13.29 -11.24
N PRO A 123 -14.03 -14.60 -11.48
CA PRO A 123 -15.12 -15.54 -11.74
C PRO A 123 -16.17 -15.62 -10.62
N ASP A 124 -15.78 -15.39 -9.36
CA ASP A 124 -16.69 -15.43 -8.20
C ASP A 124 -17.59 -14.20 -8.11
N ILE A 125 -17.28 -13.13 -8.85
CA ILE A 125 -18.12 -11.94 -8.95
C ILE A 125 -19.21 -12.19 -9.99
N LYS A 126 -20.43 -12.47 -9.50
CA LYS A 126 -21.62 -12.75 -10.33
C LYS A 126 -21.97 -11.59 -11.26
N ASP A 127 -21.88 -10.36 -10.75
CA ASP A 127 -22.21 -9.15 -11.49
C ASP A 127 -21.02 -8.20 -11.46
N LYS A 128 -20.32 -8.10 -12.61
CA LYS A 128 -19.12 -7.27 -12.76
C LYS A 128 -19.44 -5.81 -13.11
N VAL A 129 -20.70 -5.49 -13.43
CA VAL A 129 -21.10 -4.13 -13.84
C VAL A 129 -20.72 -3.09 -12.77
N PRO A 130 -21.01 -3.29 -11.46
CA PRO A 130 -20.59 -2.35 -10.42
C PRO A 130 -19.07 -2.12 -10.39
N LEU A 131 -18.28 -3.17 -10.58
CA LEU A 131 -16.81 -3.08 -10.55
C LEU A 131 -16.27 -2.21 -11.70
N TYR A 132 -16.74 -2.42 -12.93
CA TYR A 132 -16.36 -1.61 -14.08
C TYR A 132 -16.80 -0.15 -13.95
N VAL A 133 -18.02 0.09 -13.45
CA VAL A 133 -18.53 1.44 -13.24
C VAL A 133 -17.76 2.15 -12.11
N ALA A 134 -17.41 1.45 -11.03
CA ALA A 134 -16.57 1.99 -9.97
C ALA A 134 -15.15 2.30 -10.47
N ALA A 135 -14.52 1.40 -11.24
CA ALA A 135 -13.22 1.65 -11.89
C ALA A 135 -13.25 2.93 -12.75
N PHE A 136 -14.33 3.15 -13.51
CA PHE A 136 -14.52 4.35 -14.33
C PHE A 136 -14.82 5.63 -13.51
N LEU A 137 -15.20 5.54 -12.24
CA LEU A 137 -15.72 6.67 -11.46
C LEU A 137 -14.99 6.96 -10.14
N HIS A 138 -14.08 6.10 -9.66
CA HIS A 138 -13.50 6.21 -8.31
C HIS A 138 -12.90 7.60 -8.01
N ASP A 139 -12.22 8.19 -8.99
CA ASP A 139 -11.61 9.52 -8.91
C ASP A 139 -12.39 10.65 -9.60
N ILE A 140 -13.63 10.42 -10.02
CA ILE A 140 -14.43 11.35 -10.84
C ILE A 140 -14.65 12.74 -10.20
N ALA A 141 -14.41 12.84 -8.90
CA ALA A 141 -14.62 14.04 -8.10
C ALA A 141 -13.33 14.75 -7.68
N LYS A 142 -12.16 14.35 -8.18
CA LYS A 142 -10.90 15.08 -7.95
C LYS A 142 -11.02 16.55 -8.40
N GLY A 143 -10.32 17.44 -7.68
CA GLY A 143 -10.39 18.89 -7.84
C GLY A 143 -11.61 19.58 -7.19
N ARG A 144 -12.39 18.87 -6.37
CA ARG A 144 -13.47 19.46 -5.55
C ARG A 144 -12.96 19.85 -4.16
N LYS A 145 -13.71 20.75 -3.49
CA LYS A 145 -13.41 21.19 -2.11
C LYS A 145 -13.71 20.12 -1.05
N GLU A 146 -14.71 19.28 -1.30
CA GLU A 146 -15.04 18.13 -0.45
C GLU A 146 -14.12 16.96 -0.83
N ASP A 147 -13.88 16.05 0.12
CA ASP A 147 -13.20 14.78 -0.14
C ASP A 147 -13.76 14.09 -1.40
N HIS A 148 -12.85 13.68 -2.27
CA HIS A 148 -13.17 13.16 -3.59
C HIS A 148 -13.92 11.83 -3.53
N SER A 149 -13.64 10.97 -2.54
CA SER A 149 -14.35 9.70 -2.35
C SER A 149 -15.81 9.96 -1.96
N ILE A 150 -16.04 10.87 -1.01
CA ILE A 150 -17.39 11.28 -0.58
C ILE A 150 -18.16 11.95 -1.73
N ALA A 151 -17.54 12.90 -2.42
CA ALA A 151 -18.17 13.60 -3.54
C ALA A 151 -18.41 12.67 -4.74
N GLY A 152 -17.50 11.74 -5.00
CA GLY A 152 -17.59 10.71 -6.04
C GLY A 152 -18.74 9.75 -5.79
N ALA A 153 -18.90 9.27 -4.56
CA ALA A 153 -20.03 8.46 -4.13
C ALA A 153 -21.38 9.17 -4.37
N LYS A 154 -21.48 10.47 -4.04
CA LYS A 154 -22.69 11.29 -4.33
C LYS A 154 -22.96 11.41 -5.84
N ILE A 155 -21.93 11.49 -6.67
CA ILE A 155 -22.08 11.50 -8.14
C ILE A 155 -22.60 10.16 -8.63
N ALA A 156 -22.03 9.05 -8.15
CA ALA A 156 -22.44 7.70 -8.51
C ALA A 156 -23.90 7.42 -8.18
N ARG A 157 -24.38 7.81 -6.99
CA ARG A 157 -25.80 7.67 -6.61
C ARG A 157 -26.79 8.34 -7.57
N LYS A 158 -26.35 9.39 -8.29
CA LYS A 158 -27.16 10.07 -9.32
C LYS A 158 -26.94 9.51 -10.73
N LEU A 159 -25.71 9.10 -11.03
CA LEU A 159 -25.31 8.67 -12.37
C LEU A 159 -25.69 7.21 -12.65
N CYS A 160 -25.51 6.30 -11.69
CA CYS A 160 -25.78 4.87 -11.85
C CYS A 160 -27.25 4.58 -12.24
N PRO A 161 -28.28 5.19 -11.60
CA PRO A 161 -29.67 4.98 -12.05
C PRO A 161 -29.92 5.48 -13.47
N ARG A 162 -29.28 6.58 -13.89
CA ARG A 162 -29.36 7.08 -15.27
C ARG A 162 -28.74 6.09 -16.26
N LEU A 163 -27.66 5.42 -15.85
CA LEU A 163 -26.99 4.38 -16.61
C LEU A 163 -27.79 3.05 -16.65
N GLY A 164 -28.87 2.93 -15.88
CA GLY A 164 -29.73 1.74 -15.84
C GLY A 164 -29.39 0.74 -14.72
N LEU A 165 -28.49 1.10 -13.80
CA LEU A 165 -28.14 0.25 -12.67
C LEU A 165 -29.29 0.17 -11.65
N SER A 166 -29.46 -1.01 -11.06
CA SER A 166 -30.37 -1.24 -9.94
C SER A 166 -29.93 -0.48 -8.68
N LYS A 167 -30.80 -0.43 -7.67
CA LYS A 167 -30.47 0.18 -6.36
C LYS A 167 -29.28 -0.53 -5.71
N SER A 168 -29.25 -1.86 -5.74
CA SER A 168 -28.15 -2.65 -5.16
C SER A 168 -26.82 -2.39 -5.87
N GLN A 169 -26.81 -2.41 -7.21
CA GLN A 169 -25.62 -2.07 -8.00
C GLN A 169 -25.15 -0.64 -7.72
N THR A 170 -26.09 0.32 -7.62
CA THR A 170 -25.78 1.73 -7.33
C THR A 170 -25.13 1.90 -5.96
N GLU A 171 -25.64 1.20 -4.93
CA GLU A 171 -25.02 1.23 -3.60
C GLU A 171 -23.65 0.55 -3.59
N MET A 172 -23.45 -0.55 -4.32
CA MET A 172 -22.13 -1.18 -4.45
C MET A 172 -21.12 -0.22 -5.11
N VAL A 173 -21.47 0.40 -6.24
CA VAL A 173 -20.60 1.40 -6.90
C VAL A 173 -20.31 2.56 -5.94
N SER A 174 -21.34 3.10 -5.29
CA SER A 174 -21.16 4.23 -4.37
C SER A 174 -20.27 3.88 -3.18
N TRP A 175 -20.37 2.66 -2.65
CA TRP A 175 -19.53 2.17 -1.56
C TRP A 175 -18.09 1.95 -2.01
N LEU A 176 -17.89 1.32 -3.18
CA LEU A 176 -16.55 1.12 -3.74
C LEU A 176 -15.83 2.44 -3.95
N ILE A 177 -16.50 3.45 -4.50
CA ILE A 177 -15.91 4.79 -4.68
C ILE A 177 -15.61 5.44 -3.32
N LEU A 178 -16.47 5.26 -2.32
CA LEU A 178 -16.23 5.82 -0.99
C LEU A 178 -15.01 5.19 -0.31
N GLU A 179 -14.83 3.88 -0.48
CA GLU A 179 -13.84 3.08 0.24
C GLU A 179 -12.61 2.70 -0.60
N HIS A 180 -12.45 3.23 -1.83
CA HIS A 180 -11.43 2.74 -2.77
C HIS A 180 -9.99 2.84 -2.25
N LEU A 181 -9.70 3.79 -1.36
CA LEU A 181 -8.39 3.94 -0.70
C LEU A 181 -8.24 3.06 0.55
N THR A 182 -9.34 2.56 1.13
CA THR A 182 -9.35 1.87 2.43
C THR A 182 -8.46 0.64 2.40
N MET A 183 -8.50 -0.16 1.34
CA MET A 183 -7.68 -1.36 1.26
C MET A 183 -6.19 -1.04 1.08
N SER A 184 -5.85 -0.12 0.17
CA SER A 184 -4.47 0.31 -0.06
C SER A 184 -3.84 0.90 1.20
N ASN A 185 -4.55 1.81 1.88
CA ASN A 185 -4.08 2.45 3.11
C ASN A 185 -3.94 1.43 4.25
N THR A 186 -4.88 0.50 4.40
CA THR A 186 -4.78 -0.53 5.45
C THR A 186 -3.62 -1.47 5.19
N ALA A 187 -3.46 -1.94 3.95
CA ALA A 187 -2.40 -2.89 3.58
C ALA A 187 -0.99 -2.30 3.74
N GLN A 188 -0.81 -1.02 3.41
CA GLN A 188 0.52 -0.39 3.40
C GLN A 188 0.89 0.26 4.73
N SER A 189 -0.06 0.88 5.43
CA SER A 189 0.26 1.71 6.60
C SER A 189 -0.09 1.06 7.95
N ARG A 190 -0.56 -0.19 7.97
CA ARG A 190 -0.95 -0.88 9.21
C ARG A 190 -0.27 -2.23 9.33
N ASP A 191 -0.17 -2.68 10.58
CA ASP A 191 0.28 -4.02 10.90
C ASP A 191 -0.83 -5.04 10.61
N LEU A 192 -0.64 -5.83 9.56
CA LEU A 192 -1.56 -6.89 9.13
C LEU A 192 -1.54 -8.12 10.05
N SER A 193 -0.53 -8.22 10.91
CA SER A 193 -0.50 -9.25 11.94
C SER A 193 -1.33 -8.90 13.18
N ASP A 194 -1.61 -7.60 13.38
CA ASP A 194 -2.47 -7.16 14.47
C ASP A 194 -3.92 -7.51 14.14
N ARG A 195 -4.48 -8.41 14.96
CA ARG A 195 -5.87 -8.82 14.84
C ARG A 195 -6.84 -7.64 14.85
N LYS A 196 -6.55 -6.59 15.62
CA LYS A 196 -7.44 -5.42 15.70
C LYS A 196 -7.51 -4.69 14.36
N THR A 197 -6.39 -4.62 13.61
CA THR A 197 -6.35 -4.11 12.23
C THR A 197 -7.32 -4.89 11.34
N ILE A 198 -7.22 -6.21 11.35
CA ILE A 198 -8.03 -7.11 10.52
C ILE A 198 -9.52 -7.01 10.89
N GLU A 199 -9.86 -6.97 12.18
CA GLU A 199 -11.23 -6.79 12.65
C GLU A 199 -11.83 -5.44 12.23
N ASN A 200 -11.07 -4.35 12.39
CA ASN A 200 -11.52 -3.02 12.00
C ASN A 200 -11.74 -2.93 10.48
N PHE A 201 -10.87 -3.56 9.68
CA PHE A 201 -11.03 -3.64 8.22
C PHE A 201 -12.24 -4.51 7.83
N ALA A 202 -12.38 -5.69 8.43
CA ALA A 202 -13.54 -6.57 8.22
C ALA A 202 -14.86 -5.87 8.57
N ALA A 203 -14.90 -5.07 9.64
CA ALA A 203 -16.07 -4.30 10.05
C ALA A 203 -16.48 -3.23 9.01
N LYS A 204 -15.51 -2.66 8.28
CA LYS A 204 -15.79 -1.73 7.16
C LYS A 204 -16.26 -2.45 5.90
N VAL A 205 -15.61 -3.56 5.55
CA VAL A 205 -15.89 -4.33 4.33
C VAL A 205 -17.20 -5.11 4.43
N GLN A 206 -17.51 -5.68 5.59
CA GLN A 206 -18.75 -6.37 5.97
C GLN A 206 -19.10 -7.65 5.21
N THR A 207 -18.79 -7.79 3.92
CA THR A 207 -19.19 -8.95 3.11
C THR A 207 -18.08 -9.42 2.18
N MET A 208 -18.05 -10.73 1.87
CA MET A 208 -17.11 -11.30 0.90
C MET A 208 -17.23 -10.65 -0.48
N ASP A 209 -18.45 -10.29 -0.88
CA ASP A 209 -18.68 -9.64 -2.16
C ASP A 209 -17.98 -8.27 -2.22
N ARG A 210 -18.10 -7.46 -1.16
CA ARG A 210 -17.38 -6.18 -1.05
C ARG A 210 -15.86 -6.37 -0.96
N LEU A 211 -15.39 -7.39 -0.25
CA LEU A 211 -13.96 -7.68 -0.13
C LEU A 211 -13.32 -7.95 -1.50
N ARG A 212 -13.94 -8.82 -2.30
CA ARG A 212 -13.46 -9.14 -3.66
C ARG A 212 -13.49 -7.93 -4.58
N HIS A 213 -14.58 -7.17 -4.59
CA HIS A 213 -14.69 -5.97 -5.42
C HIS A 213 -13.66 -4.91 -5.04
N LEU A 214 -13.46 -4.67 -3.73
CA LEU A 214 -12.51 -3.68 -3.25
C LEU A 214 -11.08 -4.08 -3.60
N LEU A 215 -10.69 -5.34 -3.38
CA LEU A 215 -9.38 -5.85 -3.77
C LEU A 215 -9.10 -5.62 -5.25
N ILE A 216 -10.00 -6.08 -6.13
CA ILE A 216 -9.77 -5.97 -7.57
C ILE A 216 -9.74 -4.51 -8.01
N LEU A 217 -10.60 -3.64 -7.46
CA LEU A 217 -10.57 -2.21 -7.74
C LEU A 217 -9.22 -1.59 -7.31
N THR A 218 -8.75 -1.88 -6.10
CA THR A 218 -7.48 -1.37 -5.57
C THR A 218 -6.28 -1.82 -6.40
N VAL A 219 -6.25 -3.08 -6.85
CA VAL A 219 -5.21 -3.59 -7.76
C VAL A 219 -5.22 -2.84 -9.08
N CYS A 220 -6.41 -2.68 -9.68
CA CYS A 220 -6.55 -1.99 -10.96
C CYS A 220 -6.15 -0.51 -10.86
N ASP A 221 -6.54 0.15 -9.76
CA ASP A 221 -6.23 1.55 -9.47
C ASP A 221 -4.72 1.74 -9.30
N THR A 222 -4.11 1.00 -8.38
CA THR A 222 -2.66 1.10 -8.07
C THR A 222 -1.80 0.85 -9.31
N ARG A 223 -2.17 -0.11 -10.17
CA ARG A 223 -1.46 -0.39 -11.43
C ARG A 223 -1.67 0.68 -12.50
N ALA A 224 -2.81 1.38 -12.49
CA ALA A 224 -3.12 2.41 -13.48
C ALA A 224 -2.38 3.74 -13.22
N VAL A 225 -1.91 3.97 -11.99
CA VAL A 225 -1.20 5.20 -11.58
C VAL A 225 0.04 5.48 -12.43
N GLY A 226 0.88 4.47 -12.69
CA GLY A 226 2.10 4.64 -13.48
C GLY A 226 3.09 3.46 -13.39
N PRO A 227 4.12 3.44 -14.25
CA PRO A 227 5.22 2.47 -14.16
C PRO A 227 5.90 2.50 -12.79
N GLY A 228 6.31 1.34 -12.26
CA GLY A 228 7.03 1.22 -11.00
C GLY A 228 6.19 1.44 -9.72
N VAL A 229 4.94 1.92 -9.83
CA VAL A 229 4.07 2.14 -8.65
C VAL A 229 3.57 0.82 -8.08
N TRP A 230 3.18 -0.11 -8.94
CA TRP A 230 2.86 -1.48 -8.55
C TRP A 230 4.14 -2.31 -8.50
N ASN A 231 4.35 -2.99 -7.37
CA ASN A 231 5.40 -4.01 -7.19
C ASN A 231 4.78 -5.22 -6.47
N GLY A 232 5.50 -6.35 -6.46
CA GLY A 232 4.96 -7.56 -5.85
C GLY A 232 4.78 -7.45 -4.35
N TRP A 233 5.53 -6.59 -3.64
CA TRP A 233 5.39 -6.32 -2.22
C TRP A 233 4.02 -5.73 -1.90
N LYS A 234 3.59 -4.71 -2.63
CA LYS A 234 2.22 -4.18 -2.52
C LYS A 234 1.19 -5.24 -2.86
N GLY A 235 1.45 -6.08 -3.86
CA GLY A 235 0.61 -7.23 -4.19
C GLY A 235 0.48 -8.21 -3.01
N GLN A 236 1.58 -8.52 -2.33
CA GLN A 236 1.62 -9.41 -1.18
C GLN A 236 0.86 -8.81 0.01
N LEU A 237 1.06 -7.53 0.34
CA LEU A 237 0.31 -6.86 1.41
C LEU A 237 -1.21 -6.91 1.17
N LEU A 238 -1.66 -6.68 -0.07
CA LEU A 238 -3.07 -6.77 -0.43
C LEU A 238 -3.61 -8.21 -0.31
N ARG A 239 -2.80 -9.20 -0.71
CA ARG A 239 -3.14 -10.63 -0.58
C ARG A 239 -3.27 -11.04 0.88
N THR A 240 -2.27 -10.72 1.70
CA THR A 240 -2.28 -11.00 3.14
C THR A 240 -3.50 -10.37 3.82
N LEU A 241 -3.81 -9.10 3.52
CA LEU A 241 -4.99 -8.45 4.09
C LEU A 241 -6.29 -9.16 3.68
N TYR A 242 -6.42 -9.60 2.42
CA TYR A 242 -7.58 -10.36 1.97
C TYR A 242 -7.69 -11.71 2.71
N GLU A 243 -6.60 -12.47 2.75
CA GLU A 243 -6.54 -13.83 3.33
C GLU A 243 -6.81 -13.82 4.85
N GLU A 244 -6.31 -12.82 5.57
CA GLU A 244 -6.61 -12.66 6.99
C GLU A 244 -8.06 -12.20 7.25
N THR A 245 -8.66 -11.47 6.30
CA THR A 245 -10.02 -10.93 6.41
C THR A 245 -11.10 -11.94 6.01
N GLU A 246 -10.84 -12.78 5.02
CA GLU A 246 -11.81 -13.72 4.45
C GLU A 246 -12.45 -14.65 5.51
N PRO A 247 -11.71 -15.29 6.43
CA PRO A 247 -12.31 -16.22 7.37
C PRO A 247 -13.10 -15.51 8.50
N LEU A 248 -12.87 -14.21 8.71
CA LEU A 248 -13.75 -13.38 9.55
C LEU A 248 -15.12 -13.15 8.92
N LEU A 249 -15.18 -12.99 7.61
CA LEU A 249 -16.41 -12.69 6.88
C LEU A 249 -17.22 -13.94 6.52
N THR A 250 -16.56 -15.10 6.37
CA THR A 250 -17.23 -16.38 6.10
C THR A 250 -17.69 -17.12 7.36
N GLY A 251 -17.42 -16.56 8.55
CA GLY A 251 -17.72 -17.21 9.83
C GLY A 251 -16.80 -18.39 10.16
N GLY A 252 -15.71 -18.57 9.40
CA GLY A 252 -14.71 -19.62 9.59
C GLY A 252 -13.88 -19.48 10.88
N PHE A 253 -13.93 -18.31 11.53
CA PHE A 253 -13.41 -18.13 12.88
C PHE A 253 -14.53 -18.16 13.92
N SER A 254 -14.60 -19.26 14.67
CA SER A 254 -14.83 -19.11 16.12
C SER A 254 -13.73 -18.18 16.65
N HIS A 255 -14.02 -17.38 17.68
CA HIS A 255 -12.98 -16.64 18.41
C HIS A 255 -11.91 -17.61 18.93
N ARG A 256 -10.94 -17.99 18.09
CA ARG A 256 -9.76 -18.73 18.51
C ARG A 256 -8.93 -17.73 19.29
N ASP A 257 -8.75 -18.03 20.56
CA ASP A 257 -7.92 -17.26 21.46
C ASP A 257 -6.54 -17.05 20.84
N ARG A 258 -5.92 -15.89 21.07
CA ARG A 258 -4.56 -15.55 20.63
C ARG A 258 -3.58 -16.66 20.99
N SER A 259 -3.78 -17.31 22.13
CA SER A 259 -3.00 -18.47 22.59
C SER A 259 -3.04 -19.62 21.58
N ALA A 260 -4.22 -19.98 21.06
CA ALA A 260 -4.37 -21.07 20.11
C ALA A 260 -3.64 -20.81 18.78
N ARG A 261 -3.66 -19.57 18.28
CA ARG A 261 -2.91 -19.18 17.06
C ARG A 261 -1.40 -19.31 17.25
N VAL A 262 -0.89 -18.91 18.41
CA VAL A 262 0.54 -19.02 18.72
C VAL A 262 0.96 -20.48 18.77
N GLU A 263 0.16 -21.36 19.40
CA GLU A 263 0.47 -22.78 19.46
C GLU A 263 0.39 -23.44 18.07
N GLU A 264 -0.58 -23.05 17.24
CA GLU A 264 -0.67 -23.48 15.84
C GLU A 264 0.56 -23.04 15.03
N ALA A 265 0.99 -21.78 15.16
CA ALA A 265 2.20 -21.27 14.50
C ALA A 265 3.47 -22.02 14.95
N LYS A 266 3.63 -22.26 16.25
CA LYS A 266 4.74 -23.05 16.79
C LYS A 266 4.73 -24.49 16.26
N HIS A 267 3.55 -25.11 16.17
CA HIS A 267 3.42 -26.46 15.63
C HIS A 267 3.80 -26.52 14.15
N ILE A 268 3.36 -25.53 13.34
CA ILE A 268 3.77 -25.41 11.94
C ILE A 268 5.29 -25.26 11.83
N LEU A 269 5.89 -24.37 12.62
CA LEU A 269 7.35 -24.17 12.63
C LEU A 269 8.10 -25.44 13.02
N ALA A 270 7.66 -26.14 14.06
CA ALA A 270 8.28 -27.40 14.49
C ALA A 270 8.27 -28.45 13.36
N ASN A 271 7.16 -28.56 12.63
CA ASN A 271 7.04 -29.49 11.50
C ASN A 271 7.91 -29.13 10.30
N LYS A 272 8.27 -27.84 10.14
CA LYS A 272 9.19 -27.37 9.11
C LYS A 272 10.68 -27.50 9.50
N LEU A 273 10.97 -27.93 10.72
CA LEU A 273 12.33 -28.19 11.22
C LEU A 273 12.53 -29.68 11.59
N PRO A 274 12.16 -30.65 10.71
CA PRO A 274 12.13 -32.07 11.08
C PRO A 274 13.51 -32.68 11.36
N HIS A 275 14.59 -32.04 10.89
CA HIS A 275 15.97 -32.52 11.06
C HIS A 275 16.62 -32.07 12.36
N TRP A 276 15.96 -31.22 13.14
CA TRP A 276 16.51 -30.67 14.36
C TRP A 276 16.25 -31.60 15.56
N PRO A 277 17.22 -31.75 16.49
CA PRO A 277 16.98 -32.43 17.75
C PRO A 277 15.82 -31.79 18.53
N ALA A 278 15.02 -32.61 19.22
CA ALA A 278 13.85 -32.12 19.97
C ALA A 278 14.18 -31.04 21.01
N GLU A 279 15.36 -31.13 21.65
CA GLU A 279 15.84 -30.11 22.58
C GLU A 279 16.11 -28.78 21.87
N GLN A 280 16.69 -28.81 20.68
CA GLN A 280 16.97 -27.62 19.88
C GLN A 280 15.67 -26.98 19.40
N ILE A 281 14.70 -27.76 18.95
CA ILE A 281 13.34 -27.29 18.59
C ILE A 281 12.69 -26.59 19.78
N SER A 282 12.69 -27.22 20.97
CA SER A 282 12.12 -26.63 22.18
C SER A 282 12.76 -25.29 22.53
N ARG A 283 14.09 -25.19 22.39
CA ARG A 283 14.84 -23.95 22.64
C ARG A 283 14.43 -22.83 21.70
N VAL A 284 14.38 -23.08 20.39
CA VAL A 284 14.02 -22.03 19.42
C VAL A 284 12.55 -21.65 19.45
N LEU A 285 11.64 -22.56 19.82
CA LEU A 285 10.23 -22.22 20.03
C LEU A 285 10.00 -21.38 21.30
N ALA A 286 10.90 -21.47 22.28
CA ALA A 286 10.82 -20.71 23.52
C ALA A 286 11.48 -19.32 23.41
N LEU A 287 12.38 -19.13 22.44
CA LEU A 287 13.24 -17.95 22.35
C LEU A 287 12.49 -16.66 21.95
N PRO A 288 11.67 -16.63 20.89
CA PRO A 288 10.87 -15.44 20.56
C PRO A 288 9.67 -15.25 21.51
N TYR A 289 9.22 -14.01 21.65
CA TYR A 289 7.91 -13.74 22.24
C TYR A 289 6.78 -14.09 21.28
N VAL A 290 5.55 -14.17 21.82
CA VAL A 290 4.33 -14.49 21.06
C VAL A 290 4.08 -13.58 19.87
N THR A 291 4.60 -12.36 19.86
CA THR A 291 4.43 -11.41 18.76
C THR A 291 5.11 -11.91 17.48
N TYR A 292 6.34 -12.43 17.59
CA TYR A 292 7.09 -12.98 16.46
C TYR A 292 6.28 -14.04 15.68
N PHE A 293 5.70 -15.01 16.38
CA PHE A 293 4.92 -16.09 15.76
C PHE A 293 3.66 -15.61 15.04
N LEU A 294 3.15 -14.43 15.41
CA LEU A 294 1.95 -13.85 14.81
C LEU A 294 2.28 -12.88 13.68
N SER A 295 3.42 -12.19 13.75
CA SER A 295 3.81 -11.16 12.79
C SER A 295 4.73 -11.62 11.68
N THR A 296 5.49 -12.69 11.90
CA THR A 296 6.45 -13.18 10.92
C THR A 296 5.83 -14.25 10.03
N ASP A 297 6.06 -14.12 8.73
CA ASP A 297 5.66 -15.08 7.70
C ASP A 297 6.04 -16.53 8.11
N PRO A 298 5.08 -17.46 8.21
CA PRO A 298 5.35 -18.87 8.55
C PRO A 298 6.35 -19.58 7.64
N ASP A 299 6.57 -19.11 6.42
CA ASP A 299 7.60 -19.63 5.51
C ASP A 299 8.99 -19.04 5.78
N ALA A 300 9.07 -17.84 6.37
CA ALA A 300 10.34 -17.23 6.79
C ALA A 300 10.83 -17.78 8.15
N GLN A 301 9.91 -18.17 9.05
CA GLN A 301 10.25 -18.59 10.41
C GLN A 301 11.32 -19.70 10.49
N PRO A 302 11.31 -20.77 9.68
CA PRO A 302 12.35 -21.81 9.72
C PRO A 302 13.75 -21.27 9.36
N ARG A 303 13.83 -20.40 8.35
CA ARG A 303 15.10 -19.75 7.95
C ARG A 303 15.63 -18.86 9.06
N HIS A 304 14.77 -18.06 9.68
CA HIS A 304 15.14 -17.22 10.82
C HIS A 304 15.69 -18.04 11.98
N MET A 305 15.02 -19.16 12.33
CA MET A 305 15.51 -20.03 13.41
C MET A 305 16.87 -20.64 13.06
N GLN A 306 17.06 -21.07 11.81
CA GLN A 306 18.35 -21.59 11.34
C GLN A 306 19.46 -20.54 11.39
N PHE A 307 19.17 -19.31 10.97
CA PHE A 307 20.10 -18.20 11.05
C PHE A 307 20.51 -17.90 12.50
N ILE A 308 19.55 -17.83 13.42
CA ILE A 308 19.84 -17.62 14.86
C ILE A 308 20.72 -18.76 15.41
N ALA A 309 20.39 -20.02 15.09
CA ALA A 309 21.19 -21.16 15.55
C ALA A 309 22.62 -21.15 15.01
N ASN A 310 22.82 -20.77 13.73
CA ASN A 310 24.15 -20.63 13.14
C ASN A 310 24.96 -19.51 13.83
N ALA A 311 24.30 -18.38 14.15
CA ALA A 311 24.93 -17.28 14.87
C ALA A 311 25.31 -17.67 16.30
N ASP A 312 24.47 -18.45 16.98
CA ASP A 312 24.74 -19.00 18.32
C ASP A 312 25.95 -19.94 18.30
N GLU A 313 26.05 -20.84 17.31
CA GLU A 313 27.18 -21.74 17.13
C GLU A 313 28.49 -20.98 16.88
N ALA A 314 28.42 -19.94 16.04
CA ALA A 314 29.55 -19.06 15.75
C ALA A 314 29.90 -18.10 16.92
N LYS A 315 29.05 -18.01 17.95
CA LYS A 315 29.15 -17.05 19.07
C LYS A 315 29.24 -15.61 18.59
N SER A 316 28.52 -15.29 17.53
CA SER A 316 28.50 -13.95 16.93
C SER A 316 27.71 -12.98 17.81
N ILE A 317 28.32 -11.86 18.17
CA ILE A 317 27.61 -10.75 18.86
C ILE A 317 26.64 -10.07 17.89
N PHE A 318 27.08 -9.90 16.64
CA PHE A 318 26.27 -9.38 15.55
C PHE A 318 26.31 -10.35 14.38
N ALA A 319 25.17 -10.63 13.79
CA ALA A 319 25.05 -11.41 12.56
C ALA A 319 23.93 -10.83 11.69
N PHE A 320 24.02 -11.06 10.38
CA PHE A 320 22.92 -10.76 9.46
C PHE A 320 22.77 -11.87 8.41
N ASP A 321 21.56 -12.02 7.89
CA ASP A 321 21.20 -12.91 6.78
C ASP A 321 20.42 -12.11 5.73
N ILE A 322 20.51 -12.53 4.47
CA ILE A 322 19.90 -11.82 3.35
C ILE A 322 19.07 -12.76 2.51
N HIS A 323 17.85 -12.34 2.24
CA HIS A 323 16.92 -13.08 1.42
C HIS A 323 16.26 -12.20 0.36
N ALA A 324 16.62 -12.44 -0.91
CA ALA A 324 16.04 -11.73 -2.05
C ALA A 324 14.66 -12.33 -2.41
N LYS A 325 13.62 -11.49 -2.40
CA LYS A 325 12.24 -11.84 -2.78
C LYS A 325 11.91 -11.19 -4.12
N GLU A 326 12.33 -11.87 -5.20
CA GLU A 326 12.33 -11.31 -6.56
C GLU A 326 10.92 -10.97 -7.06
N PHE A 327 9.95 -11.86 -6.83
CA PHE A 327 8.55 -11.63 -7.23
C PHE A 327 7.98 -10.40 -6.51
N GLU A 328 8.30 -10.24 -5.23
CA GLU A 328 7.88 -9.15 -4.38
C GLU A 328 8.62 -7.83 -4.68
N GLY A 329 9.77 -7.88 -5.35
CA GLY A 329 10.56 -6.69 -5.63
C GLY A 329 11.25 -6.10 -4.39
N ILE A 330 11.49 -6.92 -3.36
CA ILE A 330 12.14 -6.50 -2.10
C ILE A 330 13.29 -7.44 -1.72
N THR A 331 14.22 -6.92 -0.93
CA THR A 331 15.30 -7.68 -0.29
C THR A 331 15.13 -7.59 1.21
N GLU A 332 15.12 -8.74 1.87
CA GLU A 332 15.03 -8.85 3.31
C GLU A 332 16.43 -8.95 3.92
N ILE A 333 16.70 -8.12 4.93
CA ILE A 333 17.91 -8.17 5.75
C ILE A 333 17.47 -8.51 7.18
N SER A 334 17.74 -9.74 7.61
CA SER A 334 17.51 -10.20 8.98
C SER A 334 18.76 -9.91 9.82
N ILE A 335 18.60 -9.29 10.98
CA ILE A 335 19.70 -8.79 11.82
C ILE A 335 19.53 -9.37 13.22
N LEU A 336 20.60 -9.94 13.77
CA LEU A 336 20.68 -10.42 15.15
C LEU A 336 21.77 -9.64 15.88
N ALA A 337 21.41 -8.93 16.95
CA ALA A 337 22.32 -8.08 17.70
C ALA A 337 21.88 -7.96 19.18
N PRO A 338 22.72 -7.46 20.11
CA PRO A 338 22.25 -7.07 21.44
C PRO A 338 21.19 -5.96 21.31
N ASP A 339 20.09 -6.08 22.04
CA ASP A 339 19.03 -5.08 21.98
C ASP A 339 19.47 -3.78 22.68
N HIS A 340 19.25 -2.65 22.01
CA HIS A 340 19.52 -1.31 22.56
C HIS A 340 18.59 -0.28 21.91
N PRO A 341 18.14 0.75 22.64
CA PRO A 341 17.24 1.79 22.13
C PRO A 341 17.63 2.49 20.81
N HIS A 342 18.88 2.37 20.33
CA HIS A 342 19.36 3.06 19.11
C HIS A 342 19.60 2.10 17.94
N LEU A 343 19.21 0.82 18.07
CA LEU A 343 19.43 -0.17 17.03
C LEU A 343 18.70 0.20 15.74
N LEU A 344 17.38 0.43 15.82
CA LEU A 344 16.58 0.80 14.65
C LEU A 344 17.03 2.12 14.01
N SER A 345 17.34 3.14 14.81
CA SER A 345 17.83 4.43 14.27
C SER A 345 19.18 4.27 13.56
N THR A 346 20.07 3.41 14.07
CA THR A 346 21.34 3.07 13.43
C THR A 346 21.12 2.34 12.11
N ILE A 347 20.27 1.31 12.12
CA ILE A 347 19.92 0.54 10.92
C ILE A 347 19.32 1.44 9.84
N ALA A 348 18.32 2.27 10.21
CA ALA A 348 17.70 3.22 9.31
C ALA A 348 18.69 4.26 8.78
N GLY A 349 19.64 4.71 9.61
CA GLY A 349 20.70 5.63 9.22
C GLY A 349 21.66 5.05 8.19
N VAL A 350 22.05 3.77 8.34
CA VAL A 350 22.88 3.06 7.36
C VAL A 350 22.11 2.79 6.07
N CYS A 351 20.85 2.38 6.16
CA CYS A 351 20.02 2.21 4.96
C CYS A 351 19.87 3.53 4.21
N ALA A 352 19.63 4.63 4.92
CA ALA A 352 19.60 5.96 4.32
C ALA A 352 20.93 6.26 3.62
N SER A 353 22.07 6.16 4.30
CA SER A 353 23.39 6.49 3.69
C SER A 353 23.74 5.62 2.48
N ALA A 354 23.25 4.39 2.43
CA ALA A 354 23.39 3.48 1.29
C ALA A 354 22.32 3.69 0.18
N ASN A 355 21.49 4.74 0.29
CA ASN A 355 20.35 5.01 -0.57
C ASN A 355 19.40 3.80 -0.70
N ALA A 356 19.19 3.08 0.40
CA ALA A 356 18.29 1.95 0.50
C ALA A 356 16.95 2.37 1.11
N ASN A 357 15.92 2.36 0.28
CA ASN A 357 14.57 2.66 0.71
C ASN A 357 13.98 1.49 1.52
N ILE A 358 13.55 1.76 2.75
CA ILE A 358 12.93 0.77 3.64
C ILE A 358 11.43 0.73 3.36
N ALA A 359 10.94 -0.43 2.90
CA ALA A 359 9.53 -0.70 2.66
C ALA A 359 8.77 -1.17 3.92
N GLY A 360 9.49 -1.62 4.95
CA GLY A 360 8.92 -2.06 6.22
C GLY A 360 9.96 -2.65 7.15
N ALA A 361 9.64 -2.70 8.44
CA ALA A 361 10.50 -3.29 9.45
C ALA A 361 9.70 -4.05 10.52
N GLN A 362 10.15 -5.27 10.84
CA GLN A 362 9.66 -6.05 11.97
C GLN A 362 10.74 -6.09 13.05
N ILE A 363 10.40 -5.65 14.26
CA ILE A 363 11.36 -5.48 15.36
C ILE A 363 10.99 -6.46 16.46
N HIS A 364 11.93 -7.31 16.86
CA HIS A 364 11.65 -8.35 17.85
C HIS A 364 12.77 -8.47 18.86
N THR A 365 12.51 -8.05 20.10
CA THR A 365 13.35 -8.48 21.23
C THR A 365 13.11 -9.96 21.50
N LEU A 366 14.16 -10.75 21.61
CA LEU A 366 14.17 -12.14 22.03
C LEU A 366 14.26 -12.24 23.56
N ARG A 367 13.90 -13.39 24.14
CA ARG A 367 13.92 -13.58 25.60
C ARG A 367 15.31 -13.57 26.23
N ASP A 368 16.36 -13.73 25.42
CA ASP A 368 17.75 -13.66 25.85
C ASP A 368 18.34 -12.23 25.79
N GLY A 369 17.52 -11.23 25.47
CA GLY A 369 17.92 -9.82 25.43
C GLY A 369 18.58 -9.38 24.11
N ARG A 370 18.58 -10.23 23.09
CA ARG A 370 18.97 -9.84 21.72
C ARG A 370 17.77 -9.30 20.95
N ALA A 371 18.03 -8.41 20.00
CA ALA A 371 17.07 -8.01 18.98
C ALA A 371 17.24 -8.90 17.74
N PHE A 372 16.11 -9.29 17.16
CA PHE A 372 15.99 -9.98 15.89
C PHE A 372 15.11 -9.16 14.95
N ASP A 373 15.76 -8.29 14.18
CA ASP A 373 15.09 -7.29 13.36
C ASP A 373 15.10 -7.72 11.89
N THR A 374 13.98 -7.56 11.21
CA THR A 374 13.86 -7.84 9.77
C THR A 374 13.54 -6.55 9.04
N ILE A 375 14.46 -6.11 8.19
CA ILE A 375 14.32 -4.89 7.38
C ILE A 375 14.05 -5.28 5.94
N LEU A 376 12.96 -4.75 5.39
CA LEU A 376 12.59 -4.96 4.00
C LEU A 376 13.00 -3.72 3.22
N ILE A 377 13.96 -3.87 2.31
CA ILE A 377 14.38 -2.79 1.42
C ILE A 377 13.90 -3.02 -0.01
N ASN A 378 13.58 -1.94 -0.72
CA ASN A 378 13.30 -2.03 -2.16
C ASN A 378 14.55 -2.49 -2.91
N ARG A 379 14.33 -3.35 -3.91
CA ARG A 379 15.37 -3.72 -4.86
C ARG A 379 15.74 -2.54 -5.74
N GLU A 380 17.04 -2.39 -5.98
CA GLU A 380 17.55 -1.41 -6.95
C GLU A 380 17.88 -2.09 -8.28
N PHE A 381 18.25 -3.38 -8.24
CA PHE A 381 18.67 -4.14 -9.40
C PHE A 381 17.67 -5.25 -9.78
N GLU A 382 17.50 -5.46 -11.09
CA GLU A 382 16.75 -6.61 -11.60
C GLU A 382 17.48 -7.92 -11.29
N GLY A 383 18.81 -7.97 -11.47
CA GLY A 383 19.62 -9.15 -11.23
C GLY A 383 19.88 -9.43 -9.75
N ASN A 384 19.66 -10.69 -9.33
CA ASN A 384 19.84 -11.11 -7.93
C ASN A 384 21.30 -10.98 -7.44
N GLU A 385 22.31 -11.16 -8.30
CA GLU A 385 23.71 -11.11 -7.85
C GLU A 385 24.14 -9.71 -7.38
N ASP A 386 23.81 -8.67 -8.16
CA ASP A 386 24.12 -7.28 -7.81
C ASP A 386 23.31 -6.83 -6.59
N GLU A 387 22.04 -7.23 -6.52
CA GLU A 387 21.16 -6.93 -5.39
C GLU A 387 21.67 -7.59 -4.10
N MET A 388 22.10 -8.87 -4.16
CA MET A 388 22.70 -9.56 -3.02
C MET A 388 24.01 -8.89 -2.59
N ARG A 389 24.87 -8.45 -3.53
CA ARG A 389 26.11 -7.72 -3.19
C ARG A 389 25.82 -6.39 -2.49
N ARG A 390 24.82 -5.64 -2.97
CA ARG A 390 24.35 -4.40 -2.33
C ARG A 390 23.84 -4.66 -0.92
N ALA A 391 22.93 -5.61 -0.75
CA ALA A 391 22.36 -5.94 0.55
C ALA A 391 23.43 -6.44 1.54
N ASN A 392 24.41 -7.23 1.08
CA ASN A 392 25.54 -7.68 1.90
C ASN A 392 26.40 -6.51 2.38
N SER A 393 26.64 -5.55 1.50
CA SER A 393 27.38 -4.33 1.85
C SER A 393 26.63 -3.52 2.92
N ILE A 394 25.30 -3.40 2.80
CA ILE A 394 24.46 -2.72 3.79
C ILE A 394 24.52 -3.45 5.14
N GLY A 395 24.33 -4.78 5.16
CA GLY A 395 24.41 -5.59 6.39
C GLY A 395 25.76 -5.47 7.10
N ALA A 396 26.86 -5.48 6.33
CA ALA A 396 28.21 -5.27 6.85
C ALA A 396 28.39 -3.87 7.46
N MET A 397 27.93 -2.81 6.79
CA MET A 397 27.98 -1.44 7.32
C MET A 397 27.19 -1.28 8.62
N ILE A 398 26.04 -1.96 8.76
CA ILE A 398 25.29 -2.00 10.02
C ILE A 398 26.14 -2.59 11.14
N GLY A 399 26.82 -3.71 10.89
CA GLY A 399 27.72 -4.34 11.86
C GLY A 399 28.90 -3.46 12.26
N GLU A 400 29.53 -2.77 11.31
CA GLU A 400 30.62 -1.82 11.57
C GLU A 400 30.18 -0.64 12.43
N MET A 401 28.96 -0.15 12.21
CA MET A 401 28.37 0.94 13.00
C MET A 401 28.02 0.49 14.43
N LEU A 402 27.41 -0.68 14.59
CA LEU A 402 27.00 -1.20 15.91
C LEU A 402 28.20 -1.62 16.77
N SER A 403 29.28 -2.08 16.15
CA SER A 403 30.53 -2.42 16.84
C SER A 403 31.36 -1.18 17.25
N GLY A 404 30.97 0.02 16.83
CA GLY A 404 31.73 1.25 17.07
C GLY A 404 33.06 1.30 16.31
N THR A 405 33.27 0.40 15.35
CA THR A 405 34.49 0.31 14.54
C THR A 405 34.51 1.37 13.43
N SER A 406 33.34 1.89 13.06
CA SER A 406 33.23 3.01 12.14
C SER A 406 33.67 4.33 12.77
N LYS A 407 34.66 5.00 12.15
CA LYS A 407 35.07 6.38 12.47
C LYS A 407 34.13 7.44 11.90
N GLN A 408 33.21 7.03 11.04
CA GLN A 408 32.19 7.88 10.45
C GLN A 408 30.87 7.53 11.12
N ARG A 409 30.37 8.41 12.01
CA ARG A 409 28.91 8.53 12.08
C ARG A 409 28.46 8.77 10.63
N PRO A 410 27.41 8.13 10.12
CA PRO A 410 26.73 8.69 8.97
C PRO A 410 26.34 10.09 9.44
N GLU A 411 27.14 11.09 9.09
CA GLU A 411 26.70 12.45 9.20
C GLU A 411 25.36 12.44 8.48
N SER A 412 24.37 13.11 9.05
CA SER A 412 23.27 13.62 8.27
C SER A 412 23.87 14.68 7.33
N SER A 413 24.77 14.25 6.44
CA SER A 413 25.51 15.09 5.54
C SER A 413 24.45 15.64 4.64
N ALA A 414 24.13 16.91 4.91
CA ALA A 414 23.54 17.84 3.97
C ALA A 414 24.48 17.89 2.75
N SER A 415 24.44 16.84 1.93
CA SER A 415 25.11 16.80 0.65
C SER A 415 24.10 17.22 -0.40
N LYS A 416 24.29 18.47 -0.82
CA LYS A 416 23.60 19.21 -1.87
C LYS A 416 23.33 18.38 -3.14
N SER A 417 22.24 18.80 -3.82
CA SER A 417 21.84 18.47 -5.20
C SER A 417 21.08 17.14 -5.33
N LEU A 418 19.75 17.13 -5.17
CA LEU A 418 18.80 17.29 -6.29
C LEU A 418 17.59 18.22 -5.98
N HIS A 419 17.61 18.91 -4.84
CA HIS A 419 16.41 19.53 -4.23
C HIS A 419 15.89 20.84 -4.87
N SER A 420 16.45 21.32 -5.98
CA SER A 420 16.04 22.60 -6.61
C SER A 420 14.67 22.57 -7.31
N ARG A 421 13.95 21.44 -7.31
CA ARG A 421 12.55 21.35 -7.82
C ARG A 421 11.50 21.03 -6.73
N GLN A 422 11.92 20.88 -5.48
CA GLN A 422 11.06 20.39 -4.40
C GLN A 422 10.30 21.49 -3.63
N SER A 423 10.57 22.77 -3.90
CA SER A 423 9.92 23.89 -3.21
C SER A 423 8.50 24.20 -3.69
N ALA A 424 7.86 23.32 -4.46
CA ALA A 424 6.56 23.58 -5.09
C ALA A 424 5.37 23.00 -4.32
N PHE A 425 5.59 22.18 -3.28
CA PHE A 425 4.53 21.49 -2.55
C PHE A 425 4.58 21.80 -1.06
N ASP A 426 3.48 22.33 -0.54
CA ASP A 426 3.27 22.56 0.90
C ASP A 426 2.56 21.32 1.47
N VAL A 427 3.33 20.41 2.08
CA VAL A 427 2.79 19.23 2.78
C VAL A 427 2.73 19.57 4.27
N GLU A 428 1.51 19.66 4.80
CA GLU A 428 1.28 19.92 6.22
C GLU A 428 1.71 18.71 7.08
N SER A 429 2.72 18.91 7.93
CA SER A 429 3.18 17.91 8.90
C SER A 429 2.09 17.57 9.92
N LYS A 430 1.83 16.28 10.15
CA LYS A 430 0.83 15.79 11.12
C LYS A 430 1.39 14.63 11.93
N VAL A 431 1.01 14.60 13.20
CA VAL A 431 1.30 13.48 14.10
C VAL A 431 0.02 13.10 14.83
N MET A 432 -0.38 11.83 14.73
CA MET A 432 -1.55 11.28 15.40
C MET A 432 -1.15 10.13 16.31
N ILE A 433 -1.78 10.02 17.48
CA ILE A 433 -1.55 8.91 18.42
C ILE A 433 -2.89 8.26 18.75
N ASP A 434 -3.10 7.03 18.27
CA ASP A 434 -4.34 6.27 18.42
C ASP A 434 -4.13 4.99 19.25
N ASN A 435 -4.95 4.83 20.30
CA ASN A 435 -4.91 3.66 21.18
C ASN A 435 -6.01 2.63 20.87
N GLY A 436 -6.91 2.92 19.93
CA GLY A 436 -7.98 2.05 19.47
C GLY A 436 -7.63 1.19 18.24
N LEU A 437 -6.53 1.52 17.55
CA LEU A 437 -6.06 0.78 16.37
C LEU A 437 -5.40 -0.56 16.70
N SER A 438 -4.83 -0.69 17.90
CA SER A 438 -4.24 -1.93 18.40
C SER A 438 -4.82 -2.26 19.77
N ASN A 439 -4.87 -3.55 20.15
CA ASN A 439 -5.17 -3.92 21.54
C ASN A 439 -3.95 -3.81 22.47
N LYS A 440 -2.73 -3.88 21.92
CA LYS A 440 -1.48 -3.90 22.70
C LYS A 440 -0.70 -2.58 22.63
N PHE A 441 -0.65 -1.95 21.45
CA PHE A 441 0.24 -0.80 21.21
C PHE A 441 -0.52 0.54 21.17
N SER A 442 0.20 1.62 21.43
CA SER A 442 -0.16 2.96 20.95
C SER A 442 0.36 3.11 19.53
N VAL A 443 -0.50 3.47 18.59
CA VAL A 443 -0.13 3.64 17.18
C VAL A 443 0.16 5.11 16.94
N ILE A 444 1.42 5.44 16.63
CA ILE A 444 1.85 6.77 16.25
C ILE A 444 1.95 6.83 14.74
N GLU A 445 1.11 7.65 14.10
CA GLU A 445 1.15 7.90 12.66
C GLU A 445 1.72 9.29 12.43
N VAL A 446 2.75 9.35 11.59
CA VAL A 446 3.49 10.56 11.24
C VAL A 446 3.35 10.79 9.74
N GLU A 447 2.96 12.00 9.37
CA GLU A 447 2.78 12.43 8.00
C GLU A 447 3.59 13.71 7.77
N GLY A 448 4.38 13.78 6.70
CA GLY A 448 5.13 14.99 6.35
C GLY A 448 5.94 14.83 5.07
N LEU A 449 6.77 15.83 4.76
CA LEU A 449 7.71 15.75 3.64
C LEU A 449 8.76 14.66 3.91
N ASP A 450 8.91 13.73 2.97
CA ASP A 450 9.95 12.73 3.00
C ASP A 450 11.32 13.39 2.75
N ARG A 451 12.33 12.88 3.43
CA ARG A 451 13.70 13.32 3.29
C ARG A 451 14.65 12.22 3.69
N HIS A 452 15.84 12.27 3.12
CA HIS A 452 16.92 11.37 3.49
C HIS A 452 17.16 11.37 5.00
N GLY A 453 17.16 10.17 5.60
CA GLY A 453 17.35 9.96 7.04
C GLY A 453 16.14 10.28 7.93
N LEU A 454 14.95 10.60 7.37
CA LEU A 454 13.76 10.90 8.17
C LEU A 454 13.43 9.79 9.16
N LEU A 455 13.39 8.53 8.70
CA LEU A 455 13.11 7.39 9.56
C LEU A 455 14.12 7.24 10.70
N ALA A 456 15.40 7.48 10.43
CA ALA A 456 16.44 7.42 11.44
C ALA A 456 16.22 8.48 12.53
N ASP A 457 15.89 9.71 12.14
CA ASP A 457 15.59 10.81 13.07
C ASP A 457 14.33 10.53 13.89
N LEU A 458 13.26 10.02 13.26
CA LEU A 458 12.02 9.65 13.95
C LEU A 458 12.25 8.51 14.95
N ALA A 459 12.94 7.44 14.55
CA ALA A 459 13.27 6.32 15.43
C ALA A 459 14.16 6.77 16.62
N GLN A 460 15.11 7.67 16.36
CA GLN A 460 15.97 8.23 17.41
C GLN A 460 15.18 9.07 18.42
N GLU A 461 14.24 9.88 17.94
CA GLU A 461 13.40 10.71 18.82
C GLU A 461 12.45 9.85 19.65
N LEU A 462 11.79 8.85 19.05
CA LEU A 462 10.94 7.89 19.77
C LEU A 462 11.69 7.17 20.90
N SER A 463 12.90 6.71 20.60
CA SER A 463 13.82 6.11 21.57
C SER A 463 14.20 7.07 22.71
N SER A 464 14.55 8.32 22.37
CA SER A 464 14.89 9.36 23.35
C SER A 464 13.70 9.74 24.26
N LEU A 465 12.47 9.47 23.80
CA LEU A 465 11.23 9.62 24.58
C LEU A 465 10.89 8.38 25.42
N ASN A 466 11.80 7.41 25.53
CA ASN A 466 11.63 6.14 26.24
C ASN A 466 10.43 5.34 25.72
N LEU A 467 10.30 5.28 24.39
CA LEU A 467 9.32 4.45 23.70
C LEU A 467 10.01 3.25 23.07
N ASP A 468 9.38 2.10 23.21
CA ASP A 468 9.80 0.85 22.58
C ASP A 468 8.97 0.62 21.32
N ILE A 469 9.63 0.32 20.20
CA ILE A 469 8.99 0.15 18.89
C ILE A 469 8.85 -1.34 18.61
N GLY A 470 7.61 -1.85 18.59
CA GLY A 470 7.34 -3.25 18.26
C GLY A 470 7.24 -3.53 16.76
N SER A 471 6.73 -2.58 15.98
CA SER A 471 6.70 -2.66 14.51
C SER A 471 6.63 -1.28 13.88
N ALA A 472 7.15 -1.16 12.65
CA ALA A 472 7.14 0.09 11.89
C ALA A 472 6.77 -0.18 10.42
N HIS A 473 5.80 0.58 9.93
CA HIS A 473 5.33 0.54 8.54
C HIS A 473 5.63 1.87 7.88
N ILE A 474 6.53 1.83 6.90
CA ILE A 474 7.13 3.01 6.27
C ILE A 474 6.60 3.08 4.85
N VAL A 475 5.82 4.12 4.57
CA VAL A 475 5.19 4.28 3.26
C VAL A 475 5.50 5.66 2.72
N THR A 476 6.40 5.70 1.76
CA THR A 476 6.64 6.91 0.99
C THR A 476 5.69 6.95 -0.20
N PHE A 477 4.76 7.90 -0.16
CA PHE A 477 4.08 8.40 -1.34
C PHE A 477 4.94 9.54 -1.85
N GLY A 478 5.94 9.21 -2.68
CA GLY A 478 6.98 10.05 -3.29
C GLY A 478 7.70 11.07 -2.43
N GLU A 479 7.16 12.27 -2.27
CA GLU A 479 7.77 13.30 -1.42
C GLU A 479 7.03 13.41 -0.09
N LYS A 480 6.01 12.59 0.15
CA LYS A 480 5.25 12.51 1.38
C LYS A 480 5.53 11.17 2.06
N ALA A 481 6.11 11.20 3.24
CA ALA A 481 6.25 10.03 4.11
C ALA A 481 5.00 9.89 4.97
N VAL A 482 4.51 8.65 5.10
CA VAL A 482 3.47 8.25 6.04
C VAL A 482 3.99 7.05 6.82
N ASP A 483 4.55 7.33 7.99
CA ASP A 483 5.22 6.35 8.82
C ASP A 483 4.33 6.02 10.02
N THR A 484 4.11 4.73 10.25
CA THR A 484 3.29 4.25 11.37
C THR A 484 4.14 3.39 12.30
N PHE A 485 4.23 3.79 13.55
CA PHE A 485 4.99 3.11 14.60
C PHE A 485 4.04 2.54 15.66
N TYR A 486 4.16 1.25 15.95
CA TYR A 486 3.44 0.57 17.01
C TYR A 486 4.33 0.55 18.25
N VAL A 487 4.00 1.39 19.24
CA VAL A 487 4.86 1.64 20.38
C VAL A 487 4.23 1.30 21.72
N THR A 488 5.08 0.97 22.69
CA THR A 488 4.76 0.94 24.12
C THR A 488 5.73 1.85 24.88
N ASP A 489 5.44 2.14 26.14
CA ASP A 489 6.50 2.62 27.04
C ASP A 489 7.42 1.47 27.47
N LEU A 490 8.48 1.80 28.22
CA LEU A 490 9.45 0.81 28.73
C LEU A 490 8.85 -0.23 29.68
N THR A 491 7.60 -0.04 30.15
CA THR A 491 6.88 -1.04 30.95
C THR A 491 6.01 -1.96 30.10
N GLY A 492 6.00 -1.76 28.77
CA GLY A 492 5.18 -2.52 27.83
C GLY A 492 3.72 -2.07 27.78
N LEU A 493 3.40 -0.89 28.32
CA LEU A 493 2.04 -0.34 28.36
C LEU A 493 1.81 0.71 27.27
N LYS A 494 0.53 0.89 26.90
CA LYS A 494 0.11 1.96 25.98
C LYS A 494 0.30 3.34 26.62
N ILE A 495 0.60 4.31 25.78
CA ILE A 495 0.68 5.72 26.13
C ILE A 495 -0.75 6.27 26.21
N THR A 496 -1.31 6.36 27.40
CA THR A 496 -2.68 6.87 27.63
C THR A 496 -2.70 8.30 28.15
N ASP A 497 -1.65 8.73 28.84
CA ASP A 497 -1.52 10.05 29.44
C ASP A 497 -1.50 11.18 28.39
N GLY A 498 -2.39 12.16 28.56
CA GLY A 498 -2.58 13.27 27.62
C GLY A 498 -1.35 14.18 27.47
N PRO A 499 -0.76 14.69 28.57
CA PRO A 499 0.48 15.45 28.53
C PRO A 499 1.63 14.69 27.86
N ARG A 500 1.80 13.40 28.14
CA ARG A 500 2.82 12.56 27.49
C ARG A 500 2.59 12.47 25.98
N LYS A 501 1.35 12.25 25.52
CA LYS A 501 1.01 12.27 24.09
C LYS A 501 1.37 13.60 23.42
N GLN A 502 1.02 14.73 24.04
CA GLN A 502 1.33 16.05 23.51
C GLN A 502 2.85 16.28 23.40
N LYS A 503 3.62 15.85 24.40
CA LYS A 503 5.09 15.92 24.37
C LYS A 503 5.67 15.12 23.21
N ILE A 504 5.18 13.90 22.98
CA ILE A 504 5.61 13.04 21.87
C ILE A 504 5.25 13.69 20.53
N SER A 505 3.99 14.12 20.35
CA SER A 505 3.56 14.78 19.11
C SER A 505 4.38 16.03 18.81
N ALA A 506 4.64 16.87 19.81
CA ALA A 506 5.44 18.08 19.63
C ALA A 506 6.90 17.79 19.28
N ALA A 507 7.48 16.74 19.84
CA ALA A 507 8.85 16.32 19.52
C ALA A 507 8.96 15.80 18.08
N LEU A 508 8.03 14.94 17.65
CA LEU A 508 8.00 14.39 16.30
C LEU A 508 7.69 15.46 15.24
N LEU A 509 6.77 16.39 15.53
CA LEU A 509 6.49 17.53 14.64
C LEU A 509 7.73 18.38 14.39
N LYS A 510 8.57 18.60 15.43
CA LYS A 510 9.84 19.31 15.24
C LYS A 510 10.76 18.59 14.25
N ILE A 511 10.82 17.26 14.25
CA ILE A 511 11.65 16.50 13.31
C ILE A 511 11.18 16.65 11.86
N LEU A 512 9.85 16.73 11.65
CA LEU A 512 9.23 16.95 10.35
C LEU A 512 9.49 18.38 9.86
N ASP A 513 9.36 19.37 10.76
CA ASP A 513 9.47 20.79 10.41
C ASP A 513 10.92 21.32 10.39
N ALA A 514 11.87 20.63 11.06
CA ALA A 514 13.24 21.10 11.28
C ALA A 514 14.06 21.38 10.01
N LYS A 515 13.61 20.91 8.84
CA LYS A 515 14.27 21.22 7.55
C LYS A 515 13.40 22.00 6.56
N ALA A 516 12.09 22.14 6.80
CA ALA A 516 11.24 23.02 5.99
C ALA A 516 11.61 24.51 6.13
N ASN A 517 12.24 24.89 7.26
CA ASN A 517 12.64 26.27 7.55
C ASN A 517 14.04 26.66 7.03
N HIS A 518 14.89 25.72 6.62
CA HIS A 518 16.20 26.06 6.07
C HIS A 518 16.09 26.71 4.68
N ASP A 519 15.00 26.45 3.97
CA ASP A 519 14.72 26.99 2.62
C ASP A 519 14.02 28.37 2.65
N LYS A 520 13.43 28.78 3.78
CA LYS A 520 12.79 30.11 3.91
C LYS A 520 13.74 31.23 4.31
N VAL A 521 14.90 30.91 4.87
CA VAL A 521 15.92 31.91 5.30
C VAL A 521 16.99 32.12 4.23
N ALA A 522 17.04 31.25 3.21
CA ALA A 522 17.99 31.32 2.09
C ALA A 522 17.38 31.87 0.78
N ALA A 523 16.14 32.35 0.81
CA ALA A 523 15.48 33.14 -0.24
C ALA A 523 15.35 34.59 0.23
#